data_AF-A0A7Z9JPQ0-F1
#
_entry.id   AF-A0A7Z9JPQ0-F1
#
_cell.length_a   1.000
_cell.length_b   1.000
_cell.length_c   1.000
_cell.angle_alpha   90.00
_cell.angle_beta   90.00
_cell.angle_gamma   90.00
#
_symmetry.space_group_name_H-M   'P 1'
#
loop_
_entity.id
_entity.type
_entity.pdbx_description
1 polymer ?
#
loop_
_entity_poly.entity_id
_entity_poly.type
_entity_poly.pdbx_seq_one_letter_code
_entity_poly.pdbx_strand_id
1 'polypeptide(L)'
;MQLYRVLVGATLLLIVFAFSPPELVAQENEQLIGSWRGGLEVGGGTTLTLVFNITQDDAGTLTGTMDSPDQGAVGTPLSSVSFEGNHVNFSIQSIQGIYTGSLSDAGDQITGTWSQGPASLPLSLVKGDALPPPERPQEPKPPYPYSTEEVTFTNAEAGIDLAGTLTIPDGVGPFPGVVLVSGSGPQDRDESLMGHKPFWVLADHLSREGIAVLR
;
A
#
# COMPACT_ATOMS: atom_id res chain seq x y z
N MET A 1 36.91 -37.64 71.00
CA MET A 1 37.34 -36.53 70.12
C MET A 1 37.80 -37.15 68.80
N GLN A 2 36.88 -37.34 67.85
CA GLN A 2 37.17 -37.84 66.50
C GLN A 2 36.48 -36.90 65.50
N LEU A 3 37.26 -36.34 64.57
CA LEU A 3 36.83 -35.33 63.60
C LEU A 3 36.11 -35.96 62.41
N TYR A 4 35.01 -35.34 62.00
CA TYR A 4 34.38 -35.52 60.68
C TYR A 4 35.21 -34.83 59.59
N ARG A 5 35.45 -35.52 58.47
CA ARG A 5 35.91 -34.90 57.20
C ARG A 5 34.71 -34.79 56.26
N VAL A 6 34.33 -33.57 55.92
CA VAL A 6 33.33 -33.27 54.87
C VAL A 6 34.07 -33.12 53.56
N LEU A 7 33.75 -33.96 52.56
CA LEU A 7 34.13 -33.76 51.17
C LEU A 7 33.02 -32.95 50.49
N VAL A 8 33.34 -31.74 50.02
CA VAL A 8 32.48 -30.97 49.12
C VAL A 8 32.94 -31.26 47.69
N GLY A 9 32.14 -32.01 46.94
CA GLY A 9 32.32 -32.17 45.50
C GLY A 9 31.75 -30.96 44.78
N ALA A 10 32.59 -30.25 44.02
CA ALA A 10 32.17 -29.15 43.16
C ALA A 10 31.64 -29.71 41.83
N THR A 11 30.33 -29.58 41.60
CA THR A 11 29.71 -29.86 40.29
C THR A 11 29.93 -28.66 39.38
N LEU A 12 30.66 -28.86 38.29
CA LEU A 12 30.89 -27.84 37.25
C LEU A 12 29.64 -27.78 36.35
N LEU A 13 28.89 -26.67 36.39
CA LEU A 13 27.77 -26.42 35.48
C LEU A 13 28.30 -25.72 34.23
N LEU A 14 28.41 -26.45 33.12
CA LEU A 14 28.76 -25.90 31.80
C LEU A 14 27.52 -25.21 31.22
N ILE A 15 27.48 -23.88 31.30
CA ILE A 15 26.52 -23.06 30.56
C ILE A 15 27.08 -22.89 29.14
N VAL A 16 26.56 -23.67 28.19
CA VAL A 16 26.83 -23.47 26.77
C VAL A 16 25.93 -22.32 26.31
N PHE A 17 26.51 -21.13 26.15
CA PHE A 17 25.85 -20.08 25.37
C PHE A 17 25.87 -20.54 23.90
N ALA A 18 24.72 -20.95 23.38
CA ALA A 18 24.54 -21.19 21.95
C ALA A 18 24.67 -19.84 21.23
N PHE A 19 25.89 -19.52 20.79
CA PHE A 19 26.15 -18.39 19.92
C PHE A 19 25.81 -18.85 18.50
N SER A 20 24.61 -18.51 18.02
CA SER A 20 24.24 -18.78 16.63
C SER A 20 25.18 -17.97 15.72
N PRO A 21 25.92 -18.62 14.79
CA PRO A 21 26.81 -17.89 13.90
C PRO A 21 25.99 -16.97 12.97
N PRO A 22 26.45 -15.74 12.70
CA PRO A 22 25.72 -14.76 11.89
C PRO A 22 25.40 -15.25 10.46
N GLU A 23 26.15 -16.22 9.95
CA GLU A 23 25.91 -16.85 8.65
C GLU A 23 24.58 -17.65 8.60
N LEU A 24 24.15 -18.28 9.69
CA LEU A 24 22.90 -19.05 9.70
C LEU A 24 21.67 -18.13 9.67
N VAL A 25 21.73 -16.99 10.37
CA VAL A 25 20.66 -15.99 10.45
C VAL A 25 20.51 -15.24 9.12
N ALA A 26 21.63 -14.94 8.44
CA ALA A 26 21.60 -14.34 7.11
C ALA A 26 20.90 -15.28 6.10
N GLN A 27 21.19 -16.59 6.17
CA GLN A 27 20.61 -17.59 5.27
C GLN A 27 19.10 -17.82 5.48
N GLU A 28 18.59 -17.71 6.71
CA GLU A 28 17.15 -17.76 6.97
C GLU A 28 16.43 -16.52 6.40
N ASN A 29 16.99 -15.33 6.61
CA ASN A 29 16.41 -14.08 6.13
C ASN A 29 16.30 -14.00 4.59
N GLU A 30 17.23 -14.62 3.86
CA GLU A 30 17.20 -14.69 2.39
C GLU A 30 15.88 -15.27 1.85
N GLN A 31 15.23 -16.16 2.60
CA GLN A 31 13.95 -16.74 2.19
C GLN A 31 12.83 -15.70 2.15
N LEU A 32 12.91 -14.65 2.96
CA LEU A 32 11.88 -13.62 3.04
C LEU A 32 12.13 -12.44 2.11
N ILE A 33 13.37 -12.22 1.66
CA ILE A 33 13.73 -11.13 0.75
C ILE A 33 12.94 -11.25 -0.57
N GLY A 34 12.41 -10.11 -1.04
CA GLY A 34 11.63 -9.99 -2.27
C GLY A 34 10.24 -9.42 -2.05
N SER A 35 9.41 -9.50 -3.10
CA SER A 35 8.04 -9.00 -3.09
C SER A 35 7.04 -10.13 -2.81
N TRP A 36 6.07 -9.82 -1.95
CA TRP A 36 5.02 -10.73 -1.50
C TRP A 36 3.65 -10.09 -1.69
N ARG A 37 2.81 -10.69 -2.54
CA ARG A 37 1.51 -10.11 -2.92
C ARG A 37 0.34 -10.95 -2.46
N GLY A 38 -0.75 -10.32 -2.06
CA GLY A 38 -2.02 -11.00 -1.78
C GLY A 38 -3.22 -10.11 -1.96
N GLY A 39 -4.39 -10.73 -2.14
CA GLY A 39 -5.68 -10.05 -2.15
C GLY A 39 -6.31 -10.10 -0.77
N LEU A 40 -6.53 -8.93 -0.16
CA LEU A 40 -7.24 -8.77 1.10
C LEU A 40 -8.73 -8.52 0.82
N GLU A 41 -9.58 -9.48 1.15
CA GLU A 41 -11.03 -9.29 1.06
C GLU A 41 -11.53 -8.43 2.22
N VAL A 42 -11.99 -7.20 1.94
CA VAL A 42 -12.44 -6.23 2.95
C VAL A 42 -13.96 -6.19 3.10
N GLY A 43 -14.66 -7.13 2.47
CA GLY A 43 -16.12 -7.23 2.47
C GLY A 43 -16.78 -6.49 1.29
N GLY A 44 -18.07 -6.73 1.09
CA GLY A 44 -18.84 -6.11 0.00
C GLY A 44 -18.43 -6.55 -1.41
N GLY A 45 -17.64 -7.63 -1.53
CA GLY A 45 -17.06 -8.09 -2.80
C GLY A 45 -15.80 -7.33 -3.23
N THR A 46 -15.28 -6.44 -2.37
CA THR A 46 -14.06 -5.67 -2.65
C THR A 46 -12.83 -6.44 -2.15
N THR A 47 -11.83 -6.55 -3.01
CA THR A 47 -10.50 -7.09 -2.70
C THR A 47 -9.46 -6.01 -2.91
N LEU A 48 -8.61 -5.78 -1.92
CA LEU A 48 -7.46 -4.88 -2.01
C LEU A 48 -6.19 -5.68 -2.24
N THR A 49 -5.42 -5.32 -3.25
CA THR A 49 -4.09 -5.85 -3.48
C THR A 49 -3.15 -5.25 -2.46
N LEU A 50 -2.49 -6.09 -1.67
CA LEU A 50 -1.39 -5.69 -0.79
C LEU A 50 -0.08 -6.32 -1.28
N VAL A 51 0.97 -5.52 -1.34
CA VAL A 51 2.32 -5.97 -1.72
C VAL A 51 3.30 -5.58 -0.61
N PHE A 52 4.02 -6.54 -0.07
CA PHE A 52 5.12 -6.30 0.88
C PHE A 52 6.45 -6.47 0.15
N ASN A 53 7.28 -5.44 0.14
CA ASN A 53 8.60 -5.46 -0.46
C ASN A 53 9.64 -5.55 0.66
N ILE A 54 10.27 -6.71 0.82
CA ILE A 54 11.20 -6.99 1.91
C ILE A 54 12.63 -6.95 1.39
N THR A 55 13.48 -6.22 2.10
CA THR A 55 14.92 -6.09 1.84
C THR A 55 15.70 -6.30 3.12
N GLN A 56 17.03 -6.38 3.02
CA GLN A 56 17.92 -6.47 4.17
C GLN A 56 18.93 -5.33 4.08
N ASP A 57 19.16 -4.65 5.20
CA ASP A 57 20.16 -3.58 5.28
C ASP A 57 21.59 -4.13 5.45
N ASP A 58 22.58 -3.24 5.40
CA ASP A 58 24.01 -3.59 5.53
C ASP A 58 24.35 -4.23 6.89
N ALA A 59 23.51 -4.05 7.91
CA ALA A 59 23.67 -4.66 9.22
C ALA A 59 23.01 -6.05 9.33
N GLY A 60 22.37 -6.51 8.26
CA GLY A 60 21.67 -7.79 8.21
C GLY A 60 20.24 -7.73 8.76
N THR A 61 19.69 -6.54 9.01
CA THR A 61 18.33 -6.35 9.54
C THR A 61 17.33 -6.33 8.40
N LEU A 62 16.23 -7.08 8.55
CA LEU A 62 15.12 -7.02 7.59
C LEU A 62 14.39 -5.68 7.69
N THR A 63 14.11 -5.10 6.52
CA THR A 63 13.36 -3.86 6.36
C THR A 63 12.41 -3.99 5.17
N GLY A 64 11.50 -3.04 4.97
CA GLY A 64 10.65 -3.09 3.79
C GLY A 64 9.60 -2.01 3.71
N THR A 65 8.78 -2.11 2.66
CA THR A 65 7.60 -1.27 2.44
C THR A 65 6.36 -2.12 2.18
N MET A 66 5.20 -1.51 2.30
CA MET A 66 3.92 -2.03 1.85
C MET A 66 3.27 -1.09 0.85
N ASP A 67 2.73 -1.67 -0.21
CA ASP A 67 1.92 -1.01 -1.22
C ASP A 67 0.48 -1.54 -1.18
N SER A 68 -0.47 -0.63 -1.34
CA SER A 68 -1.88 -0.88 -1.64
C SER A 68 -2.26 -0.07 -2.88
N PRO A 69 -1.91 -0.56 -4.10
CA PRO A 69 -2.10 0.19 -5.34
C PRO A 69 -3.58 0.53 -5.60
N ASP A 70 -4.50 -0.34 -5.20
CA ASP A 70 -5.95 -0.11 -5.30
C ASP A 70 -6.40 1.07 -4.44
N GLN A 71 -5.59 1.49 -3.47
CA GLN A 71 -5.81 2.66 -2.63
C GLN A 71 -4.84 3.81 -2.95
N GLY A 72 -3.96 3.66 -3.94
CA GLY A 72 -2.92 4.63 -4.27
C GLY A 72 -1.83 4.81 -3.20
N ALA A 73 -1.76 3.92 -2.21
CA ALA A 73 -0.71 3.94 -1.20
C ALA A 73 0.49 3.13 -1.69
N VAL A 74 1.63 3.78 -1.91
CA VAL A 74 2.86 3.13 -2.41
C VAL A 74 4.04 3.55 -1.52
N GLY A 75 4.88 2.59 -1.16
CA GLY A 75 6.10 2.82 -0.38
C GLY A 75 5.84 3.04 1.11
N THR A 76 4.73 2.55 1.67
CA THR A 76 4.41 2.73 3.09
C THR A 76 5.45 1.99 3.94
N PRO A 77 6.25 2.65 4.80
CA PRO A 77 7.33 1.97 5.51
C PRO A 77 6.83 0.93 6.50
N LEU A 78 7.46 -0.25 6.52
CA LEU A 78 7.30 -1.22 7.61
C LEU A 78 8.10 -0.72 8.82
N SER A 79 7.43 -0.57 9.97
CA SER A 79 8.09 -0.20 11.22
C SER A 79 8.83 -1.37 11.88
N SER A 80 8.50 -2.60 11.51
CA SER A 80 9.23 -3.81 11.91
C SER A 80 8.98 -4.94 10.90
N VAL A 81 10.03 -5.73 10.66
CA VAL A 81 9.98 -6.99 9.91
C VAL A 81 10.71 -8.02 10.74
N SER A 82 10.04 -9.11 11.12
CA SER A 82 10.68 -10.23 11.81
C SER A 82 10.36 -11.55 11.12
N PHE A 83 11.36 -12.44 11.13
CA PHE A 83 11.28 -13.79 10.60
C PHE A 83 11.99 -14.74 11.57
N GLU A 84 11.26 -15.66 12.17
CA GLU A 84 11.78 -16.62 13.14
C GLU A 84 11.26 -18.02 12.82
N GLY A 85 12.17 -18.93 12.44
CA GLY A 85 11.80 -20.24 11.91
C GLY A 85 11.03 -20.10 10.60
N ASN A 86 9.71 -20.31 10.63
CA ASN A 86 8.82 -20.06 9.50
C ASN A 86 7.77 -18.96 9.77
N HIS A 87 7.83 -18.29 10.93
CA HIS A 87 6.85 -17.27 11.31
C HIS A 87 7.32 -15.89 10.87
N VAL A 88 6.44 -15.16 10.18
CA VAL A 88 6.67 -13.78 9.75
C VAL A 88 5.79 -12.83 10.55
N ASN A 89 6.31 -11.63 10.85
CA ASN A 89 5.52 -10.51 11.33
C ASN A 89 5.96 -9.21 10.66
N PHE A 90 5.02 -8.50 10.05
CA PHE A 90 5.21 -7.18 9.47
C PHE A 90 4.35 -6.17 10.23
N SER A 91 4.94 -5.07 10.68
CA SER A 91 4.22 -4.00 11.39
C SER A 91 4.29 -2.69 10.60
N ILE A 92 3.18 -1.97 10.54
CA ILE A 92 3.04 -0.68 9.83
C ILE A 92 2.40 0.32 10.79
N GLN A 93 3.25 0.97 11.60
CA GLN A 93 2.79 1.86 12.67
C GLN A 93 1.92 3.03 12.18
N SER A 94 2.20 3.58 10.99
CA SER A 94 1.48 4.75 10.44
C SER A 94 -0.01 4.49 10.22
N ILE A 95 -0.40 3.23 9.99
CA ILE A 95 -1.79 2.82 9.76
C ILE A 95 -2.30 1.82 10.80
N GLN A 96 -1.51 1.59 11.87
CA GLN A 96 -1.79 0.60 12.92
C GLN A 96 -2.08 -0.80 12.34
N GLY A 97 -1.36 -1.16 11.27
CA GLY A 97 -1.52 -2.43 10.57
C GLY A 97 -0.48 -3.45 11.02
N ILE A 98 -0.89 -4.71 11.14
CA ILE A 98 -0.01 -5.85 11.46
C ILE A 98 -0.38 -7.02 10.55
N TYR A 99 0.62 -7.63 9.91
CA TYR A 99 0.49 -8.91 9.24
C TYR A 99 1.28 -9.97 9.98
N THR A 100 0.67 -11.10 10.31
CA THR A 100 1.36 -12.28 10.84
C THR A 100 1.05 -13.49 9.98
N GLY A 101 2.03 -14.37 9.77
CA GLY A 101 1.82 -15.56 8.95
C GLY A 101 2.92 -16.60 9.07
N SER A 102 2.76 -17.69 8.33
CA SER A 102 3.73 -18.77 8.24
C SER A 102 4.14 -19.00 6.79
N LEU A 103 5.45 -19.00 6.54
CA LEU A 103 6.08 -19.30 5.25
C LEU A 103 5.95 -20.81 4.94
N SER A 104 5.64 -21.13 3.68
CA SER A 104 5.60 -22.51 3.17
C SER A 104 7.00 -23.11 3.12
N ASP A 105 7.09 -24.45 3.19
CA ASP A 105 8.38 -25.16 3.04
C ASP A 105 9.05 -24.88 1.68
N ALA A 106 8.24 -24.57 0.65
CA ALA A 106 8.71 -24.20 -0.69
C ALA A 106 9.25 -22.75 -0.76
N GLY A 107 8.99 -21.91 0.24
CA GLY A 107 9.50 -20.54 0.32
C GLY A 107 8.84 -19.55 -0.65
N ASP A 108 7.64 -19.87 -1.14
CA ASP A 108 6.91 -19.15 -2.19
C ASP A 108 5.51 -18.66 -1.78
N GLN A 109 5.01 -19.07 -0.61
CA GLN A 109 3.72 -18.68 -0.08
C GLN A 109 3.80 -18.38 1.42
N ILE A 110 3.14 -17.32 1.87
CA ILE A 110 2.90 -17.06 3.29
C ILE A 110 1.39 -17.11 3.53
N THR A 111 0.96 -17.94 4.48
CA THR A 111 -0.44 -17.98 4.93
C THR A 111 -0.54 -17.22 6.24
N GLY A 112 -1.40 -16.21 6.28
CA GLY A 112 -1.43 -15.32 7.44
C GLY A 112 -2.72 -14.54 7.59
N THR A 113 -2.65 -13.55 8.47
CA THR A 113 -3.75 -12.71 8.90
C THR A 113 -3.29 -11.26 8.90
N TRP A 114 -4.05 -10.40 8.22
CA TRP A 114 -3.96 -8.96 8.33
C TRP A 114 -4.83 -8.47 9.47
N SER A 115 -4.31 -7.58 10.32
CA SER A 115 -5.03 -6.97 11.44
C SER A 115 -4.86 -5.45 11.41
N GLN A 116 -5.96 -4.72 11.46
CA GLN A 116 -5.97 -3.26 11.46
C GLN A 116 -7.20 -2.72 12.20
N GLY A 117 -6.97 -1.98 13.29
CA GLY A 117 -8.04 -1.58 14.20
C GLY A 117 -8.82 -2.81 14.71
N PRO A 118 -10.17 -2.83 14.62
CA PRO A 118 -10.96 -4.00 15.03
C PRO A 118 -11.00 -5.12 13.98
N ALA A 119 -10.52 -4.87 12.75
CA ALA A 119 -10.59 -5.85 11.67
C ALA A 119 -9.43 -6.84 11.78
N SER A 120 -9.74 -8.12 11.55
CA SER A 120 -8.78 -9.21 11.41
C SER A 120 -9.25 -10.11 10.27
N LEU A 121 -8.46 -10.19 9.21
CA LEU A 121 -8.84 -10.74 7.93
C LEU A 121 -7.76 -11.71 7.42
N PRO A 122 -8.13 -12.89 6.89
CA PRO A 122 -7.17 -13.79 6.30
C PRO A 122 -6.50 -13.14 5.08
N LEU A 123 -5.19 -13.35 4.93
CA LEU A 123 -4.41 -12.86 3.80
C LEU A 123 -3.30 -13.85 3.48
N SER A 124 -3.43 -14.51 2.34
CA SER A 124 -2.34 -15.32 1.77
C SER A 124 -1.51 -14.46 0.83
N LEU A 125 -0.19 -14.48 1.01
CA LEU A 125 0.77 -13.83 0.15
C LEU A 125 1.49 -14.87 -0.70
N VAL A 126 1.75 -14.54 -1.96
CA VAL A 126 2.55 -15.33 -2.89
C VAL A 126 3.77 -14.50 -3.29
N LYS A 127 4.93 -15.15 -3.38
CA LYS A 127 6.18 -14.51 -3.80
C LYS A 127 6.11 -14.16 -5.29
N GLY A 128 6.54 -12.95 -5.63
CA GLY A 128 6.66 -12.52 -7.02
C GLY A 128 6.49 -11.03 -7.20
N ASP A 129 6.73 -10.56 -8.43
CA ASP A 129 6.72 -9.14 -8.76
C ASP A 129 5.37 -8.47 -8.43
N ALA A 130 5.47 -7.16 -8.14
CA ALA A 130 4.30 -6.30 -8.03
C ALA A 130 3.46 -6.37 -9.32
N LEU A 131 2.14 -6.47 -9.18
CA LEU A 131 1.25 -6.38 -10.33
C LEU A 131 1.31 -4.96 -10.91
N PRO A 132 1.20 -4.81 -12.24
CA PRO A 132 1.06 -3.49 -12.84
C PRO A 132 -0.19 -2.80 -12.24
N PRO A 133 -0.20 -1.45 -12.16
CA PRO A 133 -1.37 -0.71 -11.71
C PRO A 133 -2.63 -1.14 -12.47
N PRO A 134 -3.83 -1.08 -11.83
CA PRO A 134 -5.07 -1.45 -12.50
C PRO A 134 -5.24 -0.65 -13.79
N GLU A 135 -5.56 -1.34 -14.88
CA GLU A 135 -5.85 -0.65 -16.13
C GLU A 135 -7.07 0.25 -15.97
N ARG A 136 -6.95 1.51 -16.41
CA ARG A 136 -8.04 2.50 -16.41
C ARG A 136 -8.44 2.79 -17.87
N PRO A 137 -9.12 1.86 -18.58
CA PRO A 137 -9.51 2.07 -19.97
C PRO A 137 -10.45 3.27 -20.16
N GLN A 138 -11.17 3.65 -19.11
CA GLN A 138 -12.04 4.83 -19.07
C GLN A 138 -11.30 6.16 -18.94
N GLU A 139 -10.00 6.18 -18.61
CA GLU A 139 -9.24 7.43 -18.53
C GLU A 139 -9.13 8.05 -19.94
N PRO A 140 -9.54 9.32 -20.13
CA PRO A 140 -9.59 9.94 -21.45
C PRO A 140 -8.22 10.01 -22.14
N LYS A 141 -8.18 9.61 -23.42
CA LYS A 141 -6.96 9.66 -24.26
C LYS A 141 -7.16 10.56 -25.46
N PRO A 142 -6.13 11.34 -25.87
CA PRO A 142 -6.21 12.17 -27.05
C PRO A 142 -6.23 11.30 -28.34
N PRO A 143 -6.75 11.85 -29.46
CA PRO A 143 -7.35 13.18 -29.59
C PRO A 143 -8.75 13.24 -28.97
N TYR A 144 -9.05 14.37 -28.32
CA TYR A 144 -10.36 14.64 -27.73
C TYR A 144 -11.30 15.26 -28.78
N PRO A 145 -12.58 14.87 -28.85
CA PRO A 145 -13.58 15.45 -29.75
C PRO A 145 -14.26 16.70 -29.14
N TYR A 146 -13.49 17.45 -28.36
CA TYR A 146 -13.90 18.65 -27.66
C TYR A 146 -12.64 19.48 -27.35
N SER A 147 -12.80 20.79 -27.13
CA SER A 147 -11.70 21.65 -26.70
C SER A 147 -11.61 21.73 -25.18
N THR A 148 -10.45 22.14 -24.68
CA THR A 148 -10.18 22.29 -23.25
C THR A 148 -9.53 23.65 -22.99
N GLU A 149 -9.99 24.34 -21.96
CA GLU A 149 -9.48 25.65 -21.54
C GLU A 149 -9.19 25.64 -20.04
N GLU A 150 -8.03 26.16 -19.65
CA GLU A 150 -7.76 26.48 -18.24
C GLU A 150 -8.41 27.82 -17.92
N VAL A 151 -9.26 27.84 -16.89
CA VAL A 151 -10.00 29.03 -16.49
C VAL A 151 -9.66 29.44 -15.06
N THR A 152 -9.76 30.73 -14.78
CA THR A 152 -9.60 31.29 -13.43
C THR A 152 -10.65 32.36 -13.20
N PHE A 153 -11.27 32.36 -12.02
CA PHE A 153 -12.27 33.33 -11.64
C PHE A 153 -12.16 33.69 -10.15
N THR A 154 -12.33 34.97 -9.85
CA THR A 154 -12.23 35.49 -8.48
C THR A 154 -13.56 35.36 -7.76
N ASN A 155 -13.56 34.72 -6.60
CA ASN A 155 -14.62 34.87 -5.62
C ASN A 155 -14.34 36.11 -4.77
N ALA A 156 -14.98 37.24 -5.12
CA ALA A 156 -14.75 38.52 -4.45
C ALA A 156 -15.19 38.53 -2.98
N GLU A 157 -16.22 37.76 -2.61
CA GLU A 157 -16.71 37.69 -1.23
C GLU A 157 -15.70 36.98 -0.32
N ALA A 158 -15.11 35.89 -0.81
CA ALA A 158 -14.09 35.14 -0.09
C ALA A 158 -12.67 35.70 -0.29
N GLY A 159 -12.46 36.59 -1.25
CA GLY A 159 -11.14 37.14 -1.58
C GLY A 159 -10.15 36.10 -2.10
N ILE A 160 -10.64 35.06 -2.80
CA ILE A 160 -9.82 33.97 -3.33
C ILE A 160 -10.04 33.82 -4.84
N ASP A 161 -8.99 33.38 -5.54
CA ASP A 161 -9.06 32.97 -6.93
C ASP A 161 -9.27 31.45 -7.01
N LEU A 162 -10.25 31.06 -7.82
CA LEU A 162 -10.57 29.67 -8.12
C LEU A 162 -10.09 29.38 -9.53
N ALA A 163 -9.55 28.18 -9.74
CA ALA A 163 -9.09 27.71 -11.05
C ALA A 163 -9.73 26.36 -11.37
N GLY A 164 -9.91 26.09 -12.66
CA GLY A 164 -10.47 24.83 -13.13
C GLY A 164 -10.17 24.61 -14.61
N THR A 165 -10.63 23.47 -15.12
CA THR A 165 -10.58 23.13 -16.54
C THR A 165 -12.00 23.13 -17.09
N LEU A 166 -12.22 23.91 -18.15
CA LEU A 166 -13.45 23.91 -18.92
C LEU A 166 -13.29 23.04 -20.16
N THR A 167 -14.14 22.02 -20.28
CA THR A 167 -14.28 21.21 -21.49
C THR A 167 -15.48 21.69 -22.30
N ILE A 168 -15.30 21.89 -23.60
CA ILE A 168 -16.29 22.53 -24.48
C ILE A 168 -16.52 21.63 -25.70
N PRO A 169 -17.76 21.14 -25.91
CA PRO A 169 -18.08 20.30 -27.06
C PRO A 169 -17.76 20.99 -28.40
N ASP A 170 -17.39 20.20 -29.40
CA ASP A 170 -17.23 20.70 -30.76
C ASP A 170 -18.57 21.16 -31.35
N GLY A 171 -18.54 22.24 -32.13
CA GLY A 171 -19.69 22.76 -32.86
C GLY A 171 -20.13 24.16 -32.42
N VAL A 172 -21.32 24.57 -32.87
CA VAL A 172 -21.88 25.89 -32.55
C VAL A 172 -22.87 25.73 -31.40
N GLY A 173 -22.56 26.33 -30.26
CA GLY A 173 -23.43 26.36 -29.08
C GLY A 173 -24.74 27.16 -29.29
N PRO A 174 -25.51 27.42 -28.21
CA PRO A 174 -25.15 27.19 -26.81
C PRO A 174 -25.20 25.72 -26.41
N PHE A 175 -24.29 25.33 -25.51
CA PHE A 175 -24.29 24.00 -24.89
C PHE A 175 -24.89 24.08 -23.48
N PRO A 176 -25.61 23.05 -23.01
CA PRO A 176 -25.87 22.88 -21.58
C PRO A 176 -24.54 22.79 -20.81
N GLY A 177 -24.55 23.25 -19.56
CA GLY A 177 -23.36 23.31 -18.70
C GLY A 177 -23.51 22.52 -17.40
N VAL A 178 -22.43 21.86 -16.98
CA VAL A 178 -22.30 21.18 -15.67
C VAL A 178 -21.05 21.70 -14.96
N VAL A 179 -21.14 21.88 -13.64
CA VAL A 179 -19.99 22.17 -12.79
C VAL A 179 -19.79 20.98 -11.86
N LEU A 180 -18.60 20.38 -11.89
CA LEU A 180 -18.17 19.35 -10.96
C LEU A 180 -17.46 20.02 -9.78
N VAL A 181 -17.89 19.71 -8.56
CA VAL A 181 -17.34 20.30 -7.34
C VAL A 181 -16.89 19.17 -6.43
N SER A 182 -15.61 19.15 -6.09
CA SER A 182 -15.02 18.11 -5.26
C SER A 182 -15.55 18.18 -3.82
N GLY A 183 -15.53 17.04 -3.14
CA GLY A 183 -15.88 16.94 -1.72
C GLY A 183 -14.80 17.47 -0.77
N SER A 184 -14.74 16.89 0.42
CA SER A 184 -13.80 17.28 1.48
C SER A 184 -12.37 16.82 1.21
N GLY A 185 -11.40 17.67 1.58
CA GLY A 185 -9.98 17.32 1.59
C GLY A 185 -9.21 17.97 0.42
N PRO A 186 -7.88 17.80 0.41
CA PRO A 186 -7.07 18.26 -0.71
C PRO A 186 -7.39 17.43 -1.95
N GLN A 187 -7.92 18.06 -2.99
CA GLN A 187 -8.27 17.45 -4.26
C GLN A 187 -7.74 18.33 -5.39
N ASP A 188 -7.41 17.72 -6.52
CA ASP A 188 -7.19 18.44 -7.77
C ASP A 188 -8.50 18.51 -8.59
N ARG A 189 -8.46 19.22 -9.72
CA ARG A 189 -9.58 19.36 -10.67
C ARG A 189 -10.05 18.04 -11.32
N ASP A 190 -9.26 16.97 -11.16
CA ASP A 190 -9.55 15.65 -11.70
C ASP A 190 -10.21 14.74 -10.63
N GLU A 191 -10.29 15.21 -9.38
CA GLU A 191 -10.62 14.41 -8.19
C GLU A 191 -9.69 13.19 -8.07
N SER A 192 -8.39 13.39 -8.29
CA SER A 192 -7.40 12.31 -8.33
C SER A 192 -7.37 11.52 -7.01
N LEU A 193 -7.82 10.26 -7.06
CA LEU A 193 -7.89 9.39 -5.91
C LEU A 193 -7.65 7.94 -6.32
N MET A 194 -6.81 7.23 -5.57
CA MET A 194 -6.55 5.78 -5.78
C MET A 194 -6.14 5.43 -7.22
N GLY A 195 -5.28 6.27 -7.82
CA GLY A 195 -4.86 6.11 -9.22
C GLY A 195 -5.99 6.24 -10.23
N HIS A 196 -7.04 7.01 -9.89
CA HIS A 196 -8.17 7.31 -10.76
C HIS A 196 -8.46 8.80 -10.80
N LYS A 197 -9.14 9.27 -11.86
CA LYS A 197 -9.48 10.67 -12.14
C LYS A 197 -10.97 10.80 -12.48
N PRO A 198 -11.87 10.60 -11.50
CA PRO A 198 -13.31 10.49 -11.75
C PRO A 198 -13.89 11.71 -12.47
N PHE A 199 -13.49 12.93 -12.10
CA PHE A 199 -14.01 14.13 -12.74
C PHE A 199 -13.55 14.27 -14.19
N TRP A 200 -12.37 13.74 -14.54
CA TRP A 200 -11.95 13.72 -15.93
C TRP A 200 -12.79 12.77 -16.77
N VAL A 201 -13.07 11.57 -16.23
CA VAL A 201 -13.93 10.59 -16.90
C VAL A 201 -15.34 11.13 -17.13
N LEU A 202 -15.91 11.78 -16.11
CA LEU A 202 -17.23 12.39 -16.21
C LEU A 202 -17.25 13.54 -17.22
N ALA A 203 -16.26 14.43 -17.17
CA ALA A 203 -16.16 15.55 -18.10
C ALA A 203 -15.99 15.09 -19.56
N ASP A 204 -15.12 14.11 -19.82
CA ASP A 204 -14.95 13.54 -21.17
C ASP A 204 -16.25 12.94 -21.69
N HIS A 205 -16.95 12.14 -20.87
CA HIS A 205 -18.20 11.53 -21.27
C HIS A 205 -19.28 12.58 -21.58
N LEU A 206 -19.47 13.54 -20.69
CA LEU A 206 -20.49 14.59 -20.85
C LEU A 206 -20.18 15.52 -22.03
N SER A 207 -18.91 15.88 -22.25
CA SER A 207 -18.53 16.73 -23.39
C SER A 207 -18.63 16.03 -24.73
N ARG A 208 -18.40 14.71 -24.80
CA ARG A 208 -18.74 13.91 -25.99
C ARG A 208 -20.23 13.91 -26.31
N GLU A 209 -21.08 14.03 -25.29
CA GLU A 209 -22.54 14.10 -25.40
C GLU A 209 -23.07 15.54 -25.54
N GLY A 210 -22.20 16.53 -25.82
CA GLY A 210 -22.62 17.90 -26.11
C GLY A 210 -22.85 18.78 -24.88
N ILE A 211 -22.26 18.44 -23.73
CA ILE A 211 -22.35 19.20 -22.48
C ILE A 211 -21.01 19.84 -22.14
N ALA A 212 -20.98 21.15 -21.93
CA ALA A 212 -19.79 21.83 -21.42
C ALA A 212 -19.60 21.53 -19.93
N VAL A 213 -18.39 21.16 -19.51
CA VAL A 213 -18.11 20.79 -18.12
C VAL A 213 -16.95 21.59 -17.55
N LEU A 214 -17.22 22.29 -16.44
CA LEU A 214 -16.20 22.91 -15.59
C LEU A 214 -15.89 21.97 -14.42
N ARG A 215 -14.61 21.72 -14.16
CA ARG A 215 -14.11 20.90 -13.06
C ARG A 215 -12.87 21.52 -12.42
#